data_AF-A0A2A5E3D4-F1
#
_entry.id   AF-A0A2A5E3D4-F1
#
_cell.length_a   1.000
_cell.length_b   1.000
_cell.length_c   1.000
_cell.angle_alpha   90.00
_cell.angle_beta   90.00
_cell.angle_gamma   90.00
#
_symmetry.space_group_name_H-M   'P 1'
#
loop_
_entity.id
_entity.type
_entity.pdbx_description
1 polymer ?
#
loop_
_entity_poly.entity_id
_entity_poly.type
_entity_poly.pdbx_seq_one_letter_code
_entity_poly.pdbx_strand_id
1 'polypeptide(L)'
;MEKANRFLAILYAITLGVAETAMNWGNWQYAPLWFVDYFVVAWLLFGVLTRDREKSARILIGAWAFALSMMYMALAIMTEPISGGVQEISAEVVGFIGGFIATSIAGLVLSYKIGNKKHSVADGKDQ
;
A
#
# COMPACT_ATOMS: atom_id res chain seq x y z
N MET A 1 2.16 -14.51 9.46
CA MET A 1 2.69 -13.21 9.02
C MET A 1 3.77 -12.73 9.99
N GLU A 2 4.73 -11.91 9.55
CA GLU A 2 5.65 -11.22 10.46
C GLU A 2 4.92 -10.08 11.20
N LYS A 3 5.21 -9.89 12.49
CA LYS A 3 4.50 -8.90 13.33
C LYS A 3 4.63 -7.48 12.77
N ALA A 4 5.81 -7.10 12.28
CA ALA A 4 6.06 -5.78 11.69
C ALA A 4 5.20 -5.54 10.44
N ASN A 5 5.20 -6.49 9.49
CA ASN A 5 4.39 -6.39 8.26
C ASN A 5 2.88 -6.30 8.57
N ARG A 6 2.41 -7.05 9.58
CA ARG A 6 1.03 -6.96 10.06
C ARG A 6 0.69 -5.57 10.57
N PHE A 7 1.57 -5.03 11.42
CA PHE A 7 1.39 -3.71 11.99
C PHE A 7 1.37 -2.63 10.90
N LEU A 8 2.32 -2.69 9.96
CA LEU A 8 2.37 -1.75 8.83
C LEU A 8 1.10 -1.82 7.97
N ALA A 9 0.61 -3.02 7.64
CA ALA A 9 -0.60 -3.17 6.84
C ALA A 9 -1.84 -2.58 7.53
N ILE A 10 -1.99 -2.80 8.84
CA ILE A 10 -3.09 -2.23 9.62
C ILE A 10 -2.97 -0.71 9.70
N LEU A 11 -1.77 -0.19 10.01
CA LEU A 11 -1.53 1.25 10.11
C LEU A 11 -1.79 1.94 8.77
N TYR A 12 -1.27 1.39 7.67
CA TYR A 12 -1.51 1.90 6.33
C TYR A 12 -3.01 1.92 6.01
N ALA A 13 -3.70 0.80 6.24
CA ALA A 13 -5.13 0.68 5.94
C ALA A 13 -5.99 1.68 6.72
N ILE A 14 -5.71 1.87 8.01
CA ILE A 14 -6.43 2.84 8.84
C ILE A 14 -6.14 4.27 8.36
N THR A 15 -4.87 4.63 8.19
CA THR A 15 -4.48 5.98 7.78
C THR A 15 -5.07 6.32 6.41
N LEU A 16 -4.98 5.42 5.43
CA LEU A 16 -5.53 5.62 4.09
C LEU A 16 -7.05 5.77 4.13
N GLY A 17 -7.75 4.84 4.78
CA GLY A 17 -9.21 4.87 4.85
C GLY A 17 -9.75 6.11 5.57
N VAL A 18 -9.09 6.56 6.64
CA VAL A 18 -9.48 7.77 7.37
C VAL A 18 -9.17 9.02 6.54
N ALA A 19 -7.98 9.11 5.94
CA ALA A 19 -7.59 10.25 5.11
C ALA A 19 -8.56 10.43 3.93
N GLU A 20 -8.86 9.35 3.21
CA GLU A 20 -9.78 9.38 2.06
C GLU A 20 -11.18 9.81 2.47
N THR A 21 -11.69 9.26 3.57
CA THR A 21 -13.00 9.60 4.11
C THR A 21 -13.07 11.06 4.55
N ALA A 22 -12.01 11.58 5.20
CA ALA A 22 -11.95 12.96 5.64
C ALA A 22 -11.87 13.94 4.46
N MET A 23 -11.09 13.61 3.43
CA MET A 23 -10.90 14.46 2.24
C MET A 23 -12.16 14.56 1.38
N ASN A 24 -12.94 13.48 1.27
CA ASN A 24 -14.15 13.44 0.45
C ASN A 24 -15.45 13.68 1.24
N TRP A 25 -15.35 13.96 2.54
CA TRP A 25 -16.55 14.08 3.39
C TRP A 25 -17.45 15.22 2.90
N GLY A 26 -18.67 14.87 2.50
CA GLY A 26 -19.67 15.82 2.00
C GLY A 26 -19.52 16.18 0.52
N ASN A 27 -18.43 15.81 -0.15
CA ASN A 27 -18.24 16.00 -1.58
C ASN A 27 -17.49 14.81 -2.19
N TRP A 28 -18.20 13.69 -2.33
CA TRP A 28 -17.65 12.49 -2.95
C TRP A 28 -17.48 12.72 -4.46
N GLN A 29 -16.25 12.58 -4.93
CA GLN A 29 -15.96 12.61 -6.36
C GLN A 29 -16.63 11.44 -7.10
N TYR A 30 -16.78 11.55 -8.43
CA TYR A 30 -17.30 10.43 -9.23
C TYR A 30 -16.28 9.27 -9.21
N ALA A 31 -16.77 8.04 -9.10
CA ALA A 31 -15.93 6.84 -9.16
C ALA A 31 -15.15 6.82 -10.49
N PRO A 32 -13.87 6.37 -10.51
CA PRO A 32 -13.30 5.36 -9.62
C PRO A 32 -12.29 5.85 -8.58
N LEU A 33 -11.97 7.15 -8.52
CA LEU A 33 -10.79 7.65 -7.81
C LEU A 33 -10.77 7.39 -6.30
N TRP A 34 -11.92 7.51 -5.61
CA TRP A 34 -11.99 7.23 -4.16
C TRP A 34 -12.18 5.74 -3.85
N PHE A 35 -12.82 4.99 -4.76
CA PHE A 35 -13.16 3.59 -4.53
C PHE A 35 -11.90 2.71 -4.46
N VAL A 36 -10.88 3.05 -5.25
CA VAL A 36 -9.64 2.29 -5.33
C VAL A 36 -8.85 2.33 -4.00
N ASP A 37 -8.93 3.40 -3.23
CA ASP A 37 -8.30 3.47 -1.91
C ASP A 37 -8.97 2.52 -0.91
N TYR A 38 -10.30 2.47 -0.87
CA TYR A 38 -11.01 1.47 -0.06
C TYR A 38 -10.74 0.03 -0.49
N PHE A 39 -10.51 -0.19 -1.79
CA PHE A 39 -10.07 -1.49 -2.30
C PHE A 39 -8.68 -1.86 -1.76
N VAL A 40 -7.71 -0.93 -1.76
CA VAL A 40 -6.39 -1.14 -1.13
C VAL A 40 -6.54 -1.49 0.35
N VAL A 41 -7.37 -0.74 1.09
CA VAL A 41 -7.67 -0.97 2.51
C VAL A 41 -8.20 -2.39 2.71
N ALA A 42 -9.22 -2.78 1.95
CA ALA A 42 -9.82 -4.11 2.04
C ALA A 42 -8.81 -5.22 1.71
N TRP A 43 -7.97 -5.03 0.68
CA TRP A 43 -6.99 -6.02 0.26
C TRP A 43 -5.87 -6.21 1.29
N LEU A 44 -5.35 -5.12 1.88
CA LEU A 44 -4.37 -5.18 2.97
C LEU A 44 -4.96 -5.91 4.18
N LEU A 45 -6.18 -5.56 4.60
CA LEU A 45 -6.85 -6.22 5.72
C LEU A 45 -7.15 -7.70 5.44
N PHE A 46 -7.52 -8.05 4.21
CA PHE A 46 -7.70 -9.45 3.81
C PHE A 46 -6.39 -10.25 3.95
N GLY A 47 -5.25 -9.67 3.55
CA GLY A 47 -3.93 -10.25 3.79
C GLY A 47 -3.61 -10.44 5.28
N VAL A 48 -3.98 -9.45 6.12
CA VAL A 48 -3.83 -9.48 7.59
C VAL A 48 -4.68 -10.54 8.27
N LEU A 49 -5.91 -10.74 7.82
CA LEU A 49 -6.86 -11.68 8.41
C LEU A 49 -6.63 -13.12 7.94
N THR A 50 -5.86 -13.32 6.87
CA THR A 50 -5.50 -14.65 6.37
C THR A 50 -4.58 -15.37 7.35
N ARG A 51 -5.04 -16.51 7.89
CA ARG A 51 -4.31 -17.31 8.89
C ARG A 51 -3.05 -17.98 8.33
N ASP A 52 -3.14 -18.49 7.11
CA ASP A 52 -2.03 -19.15 6.45
C ASP A 52 -0.94 -18.13 6.12
N ARG A 53 0.26 -18.34 6.67
CA ARG A 53 1.37 -17.39 6.57
C ARG A 53 1.82 -17.16 5.12
N GLU A 54 1.73 -18.16 4.26
CA GLU A 54 2.19 -18.09 2.88
C GLU A 54 1.16 -17.44 1.98
N LYS A 55 -0.11 -17.86 2.10
CA LYS A 55 -1.22 -17.21 1.38
C LYS A 55 -1.31 -15.75 1.77
N SER A 56 -1.20 -15.46 3.06
CA SER A 56 -1.15 -14.10 3.59
C SER A 56 0.00 -13.28 2.99
N ALA A 57 1.21 -13.84 2.90
CA ALA A 57 2.35 -13.16 2.28
C ALA A 57 2.11 -12.88 0.78
N ARG A 58 1.57 -13.84 0.03
CA ARG A 58 1.27 -13.66 -1.41
C ARG A 58 0.19 -12.59 -1.64
N ILE A 59 -0.86 -12.60 -0.82
CA ILE A 59 -1.92 -11.58 -0.86
C ILE A 59 -1.32 -10.20 -0.57
N LEU A 60 -0.49 -10.09 0.48
CA LEU A 60 0.15 -8.83 0.83
C LEU A 60 1.14 -8.34 -0.24
N ILE A 61 1.87 -9.22 -0.94
CA ILE A 61 2.71 -8.80 -2.08
C ILE A 61 1.85 -8.07 -3.13
N GLY A 62 0.70 -8.63 -3.48
CA GLY A 62 -0.24 -8.00 -4.41
C GLY A 62 -0.75 -6.65 -3.90
N ALA A 63 -1.23 -6.62 -2.66
CA ALA A 63 -1.74 -5.40 -2.04
C ALA A 63 -0.68 -4.29 -1.93
N TRP A 64 0.55 -4.62 -1.51
CA TRP A 64 1.65 -3.67 -1.38
C TRP A 64 2.14 -3.15 -2.74
N ALA A 65 2.22 -4.02 -3.76
CA ALA A 65 2.58 -3.60 -5.11
C ALA A 65 1.53 -2.66 -5.69
N PHE A 66 0.24 -2.99 -5.52
CA PHE A 66 -0.85 -2.15 -6.00
C PHE A 66 -0.90 -0.80 -5.28
N ALA A 67 -0.75 -0.79 -3.95
CA ALA A 67 -0.66 0.44 -3.16
C ALA A 67 0.52 1.33 -3.58
N LEU A 68 1.68 0.73 -3.86
CA LEU A 68 2.84 1.45 -4.37
C LEU A 68 2.56 2.10 -5.73
N SER A 69 1.92 1.37 -6.65
CA SER A 69 1.53 1.91 -7.96
C SER A 69 0.56 3.09 -7.84
N MET A 70 -0.43 3.00 -6.94
CA MET A 70 -1.39 4.07 -6.68
C MET A 70 -0.70 5.33 -6.15
N MET A 71 0.21 5.19 -5.19
CA MET A 71 0.95 6.32 -4.62
C MET A 71 1.93 6.94 -5.63
N TYR A 72 2.54 6.12 -6.49
CA TYR A 72 3.35 6.62 -7.59
C TYR A 72 2.51 7.43 -8.59
N MET A 73 1.31 6.96 -8.93
CA MET A 73 0.38 7.69 -9.80
C MET A 73 -0.05 9.02 -9.14
N ALA A 74 -0.37 9.02 -7.84
CA ALA A 74 -0.70 10.24 -7.11
C ALA A 74 0.45 11.26 -7.16
N LEU A 75 1.69 10.79 -6.94
CA LEU A 75 2.88 11.63 -7.07
C LEU A 75 3.04 12.18 -8.49
N ALA A 76 2.87 11.34 -9.50
CA ALA A 76 3.00 11.72 -10.91
C ALA A 76 1.99 12.82 -11.28
N ILE A 77 0.71 12.65 -10.94
CA ILE A 77 -0.35 13.63 -11.17
C ILE A 77 -0.01 14.98 -10.52
N MET A 78 0.53 14.96 -9.29
CA MET A 78 0.89 16.21 -8.62
C MET A 78 2.06 16.92 -9.32
N THR A 79 2.97 16.18 -9.94
CA THR A 79 4.10 16.75 -10.68
C THR A 79 3.78 17.15 -12.12
N GLU A 80 2.58 16.85 -12.62
CA GLU A 80 2.18 17.23 -13.97
C GLU A 80 2.04 18.76 -14.09
N PRO A 81 2.66 19.38 -15.11
CA PRO A 81 2.49 20.81 -15.33
C PRO A 81 1.04 21.13 -15.68
N ILE A 82 0.40 22.02 -14.91
CA ILE A 82 -0.94 22.50 -15.23
C ILE A 82 -0.78 23.61 -16.29
N SER A 83 -1.71 23.68 -17.25
CA SER A 83 -1.76 24.74 -18.25
C SER A 83 -1.92 26.12 -17.59
N GLY A 84 -0.80 26.74 -17.21
CA GLY A 84 -0.76 28.00 -16.46
C GLY A 84 0.42 28.14 -15.48
N GLY A 85 1.15 27.06 -15.14
CA GLY A 85 2.33 27.13 -14.26
C GLY A 85 2.64 25.85 -13.49
N VAL A 86 3.55 25.94 -12.52
CA VAL A 86 3.86 24.87 -11.57
C VAL A 86 2.86 24.92 -10.42
N GLN A 87 2.19 23.81 -10.11
CA GLN A 87 1.35 23.72 -8.92
C GLN A 87 2.25 23.78 -7.68
N GLU A 88 1.99 24.73 -6.76
CA GLU A 88 2.66 24.73 -5.47
C GLU A 88 2.12 23.56 -4.63
N ILE A 89 2.89 22.48 -4.57
CA ILE A 89 2.59 21.32 -3.72
C ILE A 89 3.21 21.59 -2.36
N SER A 90 2.41 21.49 -1.30
CA SER A 90 2.91 21.67 0.06
C SER A 90 3.86 20.52 0.45
N ALA A 91 4.89 20.80 1.24
CA ALA A 91 5.87 19.80 1.67
C ALA A 91 5.21 18.68 2.50
N GLU A 92 4.12 18.99 3.19
CA GLU A 92 3.32 18.04 3.97
C GLU A 92 2.68 16.98 3.08
N VAL A 93 2.10 17.37 1.95
CA VAL A 93 1.47 16.45 0.98
C VAL A 93 2.53 15.52 0.36
N VAL A 94 3.68 16.08 -0.02
CA VAL A 94 4.82 15.30 -0.54
C VAL A 94 5.33 14.32 0.51
N GLY A 95 5.47 14.77 1.76
CA GLY A 95 5.89 13.92 2.88
C GLY A 95 4.89 12.79 3.14
N PHE A 96 3.59 13.06 3.04
CA PHE A 96 2.54 12.07 3.25
C PHE A 96 2.56 10.98 2.17
N ILE A 97 2.62 11.35 0.89
CA ILE A 97 2.76 10.40 -0.22
C ILE A 97 4.08 9.62 -0.13
N GLY A 98 5.18 10.32 0.16
CA GLY A 98 6.49 9.69 0.35
C GLY A 98 6.48 8.66 1.47
N GLY A 99 5.78 8.94 2.57
CA GLY A 99 5.57 8.01 3.68
C GLY A 99 4.82 6.75 3.26
N PHE A 100 3.75 6.89 2.47
CA PHE A 100 3.02 5.74 1.94
C PHE A 100 3.83 4.93 0.93
N ILE A 101 4.62 5.57 0.07
CA ILE A 101 5.55 4.89 -0.85
C ILE A 101 6.57 4.06 -0.06
N ALA A 102 7.25 4.68 0.92
CA ALA A 102 8.25 4.02 1.73
C ALA A 102 7.66 2.83 2.51
N THR A 103 6.46 3.01 3.07
CA THR A 103 5.76 1.94 3.79
C THR A 103 5.38 0.79 2.86
N SER A 104 4.93 1.09 1.64
CA SER A 104 4.57 0.06 0.64
C SER A 104 5.79 -0.77 0.24
N ILE A 105 6.93 -0.12 0.01
CA ILE A 105 8.21 -0.80 -0.29
C ILE A 105 8.64 -1.68 0.89
N ALA A 106 8.59 -1.16 2.12
CA ALA A 106 8.93 -1.93 3.31
C ALA A 106 8.02 -3.17 3.46
N GLY A 107 6.71 -2.99 3.31
CA GLY A 107 5.73 -4.07 3.34
C GLY A 107 5.98 -5.14 2.26
N LEU A 108 6.33 -4.72 1.04
CA LEU A 108 6.66 -5.61 -0.07
C LEU A 108 7.90 -6.46 0.26
N VAL A 109 8.99 -5.83 0.73
CA VAL A 109 10.24 -6.50 1.11
C VAL A 109 10.00 -7.52 2.23
N LEU A 110 9.22 -7.16 3.26
CA LEU A 110 8.90 -8.07 4.37
C LEU A 110 8.05 -9.25 3.89
N SER A 111 7.09 -9.01 2.99
CA SER A 111 6.25 -10.07 2.42
C SER A 111 7.08 -11.03 1.55
N TYR A 112 8.00 -10.49 0.75
CA TYR A 112 8.89 -11.29 -0.11
C TYR A 112 9.85 -12.18 0.71
N LYS A 113 10.46 -11.65 1.77
CA LYS A 113 11.34 -12.42 2.68
C LYS A 113 10.64 -13.64 3.28
N ILE A 114 9.34 -13.53 3.56
CA ILE A 114 8.53 -14.65 4.08
C ILE A 114 8.32 -15.71 3.01
N GLY A 115 8.01 -15.29 1.76
CA GLY A 115 7.86 -16.22 0.64
C GLY A 115 9.15 -16.98 0.32
N ASN A 116 10.30 -16.30 0.37
CA ASN A 116 11.58 -16.89 -0.04
C ASN A 116 12.21 -17.83 1.00
N LYS A 117 11.94 -17.62 2.31
CA LYS A 117 12.41 -18.52 3.39
C LYS A 117 11.98 -19.98 3.21
N LYS A 118 10.91 -20.24 2.46
CA LYS A 118 10.43 -21.60 2.22
C LYS A 118 11.16 -22.30 1.07
N HIS A 119 11.50 -21.60 -0.01
CA HIS A 119 12.25 -22.20 -1.12
C HIS A 119 13.58 -22.77 -0.64
N SER A 120 14.31 -22.04 0.21
CA SER A 120 15.56 -22.50 0.80
C SER A 120 15.43 -23.70 1.76
N VAL A 121 14.26 -23.92 2.39
CA VAL A 121 14.03 -25.04 3.32
C VAL A 121 13.50 -26.28 2.60
N ALA A 122 12.81 -26.11 1.46
CA ALA A 122 12.40 -27.20 0.61
C ALA A 122 13.61 -27.83 -0.11
N ASP A 123 14.51 -27.01 -0.64
CA ASP A 123 15.70 -27.45 -1.39
C ASP A 123 16.73 -28.18 -0.52
N GLY A 124 16.77 -27.89 0.79
CA GLY A 124 17.67 -28.53 1.75
C GLY A 124 17.15 -29.84 2.36
N LYS A 125 15.97 -30.31 1.97
CA LYS A 125 15.42 -31.62 2.41
C LYS A 125 15.60 -32.73 1.38
N ASP A 126 16.03 -32.38 0.17
CA ASP A 126 16.26 -33.30 -0.94
C ASP A 126 17.77 -33.58 -1.16
N GLN A 127 18.64 -33.20 -0.21
CA GLN A 127 20.07 -33.54 -0.13
C GLN A 127 20.35 -34.39 1.11
#